data_AF-A0A840NRU5-F1
#
_entry.id   AF-A0A840NRU5-F1
#
_cell.length_a   1.000
_cell.length_b   1.000
_cell.length_c   1.000
_cell.angle_alpha   90.00
_cell.angle_beta   90.00
_cell.angle_gamma   90.00
#
_symmetry.space_group_name_H-M   'P 1'
#
loop_
_entity.id
_entity.type
_entity.pdbx_description
1 polymer ?
#
loop_
_entity_poly.entity_id
_entity_poly.type
_entity_poly.pdbx_seq_one_letter_code
_entity_poly.pdbx_strand_id
1 'polypeptide(L)'
;MNAIAKNTPVTSSITNENTPVNKQQSERKYEFTDDCEYMDGHFFYRIRALRDFGDVKKGDLGGYIEKEENLSHGGNCWVYDKARVFQNARVFGNAKLSGNSYIHSNASLTANEDICDDAYPKFGSEDDYYRHEYYDDCEGYYDDDNDSEYESDAA
;
A
#
# COMPACT_ATOMS: atom_id res chain seq x y z
N MET A 1 13.76 74.46 12.25
CA MET A 1 12.62 73.90 11.49
C MET A 1 13.18 73.04 10.38
N ASN A 2 13.12 71.71 10.50
CA ASN A 2 12.63 70.79 9.46
C ASN A 2 12.79 69.35 9.90
N ALA A 3 11.77 68.57 9.57
CA ALA A 3 11.30 67.41 10.29
C ALA A 3 12.01 66.11 9.88
N ILE A 4 12.07 65.21 10.86
CA ILE A 4 12.51 63.81 10.77
C ILE A 4 11.59 63.07 9.79
N ALA A 5 12.16 62.49 8.74
CA ALA A 5 11.44 61.63 7.80
C ALA A 5 10.97 60.36 8.53
N LYS A 6 9.66 60.12 8.52
CA LYS A 6 9.02 58.94 9.10
C LYS A 6 9.22 57.78 8.13
N ASN A 7 9.88 56.71 8.59
CA ASN A 7 9.88 55.42 7.90
C ASN A 7 8.46 54.85 7.91
N THR A 8 7.85 54.78 6.73
CA THR A 8 6.58 54.08 6.49
C THR A 8 6.88 52.58 6.40
N PRO A 9 6.14 51.69 7.10
CA PRO A 9 6.27 50.26 6.88
C PRO A 9 5.66 49.92 5.52
N VAL A 10 6.47 49.33 4.65
CA VAL A 10 5.98 48.64 3.44
C VAL A 10 5.14 47.47 3.91
N THR A 11 3.83 47.61 3.87
CA THR A 11 2.92 46.47 3.99
C THR A 11 3.01 45.68 2.70
N SER A 12 3.86 44.66 2.68
CA SER A 12 3.78 43.57 1.72
C SER A 12 2.49 42.81 2.02
N SER A 13 1.45 43.12 1.24
CA SER A 13 0.26 42.30 1.13
C SER A 13 0.67 40.94 0.56
N ILE A 14 1.04 40.00 1.42
CA ILE A 14 1.14 38.59 1.05
C ILE A 14 -0.31 38.15 0.85
N THR A 15 -0.77 38.20 -0.40
CA THR A 15 -1.93 37.44 -0.83
C THR A 15 -1.60 35.98 -0.58
N ASN A 16 -2.29 35.38 0.41
CA ASN A 16 -2.33 33.93 0.52
C ASN A 16 -3.01 33.44 -0.75
N GLU A 17 -2.20 33.05 -1.73
CA GLU A 17 -2.60 32.24 -2.86
C GLU A 17 -3.29 31.00 -2.27
N ASN A 18 -4.62 30.98 -2.34
CA ASN A 18 -5.39 29.76 -2.17
C ASN A 18 -5.05 28.86 -3.35
N THR A 19 -3.91 28.18 -3.27
CA THR A 19 -3.57 27.04 -4.10
C THR A 19 -4.73 26.05 -3.99
N PRO A 20 -5.29 25.53 -5.08
CA PRO A 20 -6.27 24.46 -4.99
C PRO A 20 -5.51 23.25 -4.43
N VAL A 21 -5.64 22.99 -3.12
CA VAL A 21 -5.24 21.72 -2.52
C VAL A 21 -6.15 20.67 -3.14
N ASN A 22 -5.65 20.16 -4.26
CA ASN A 22 -5.95 18.94 -4.95
C ASN A 22 -7.28 18.26 -4.56
N LYS A 23 -8.33 18.49 -5.36
CA LYS A 23 -9.64 17.84 -5.23
C LYS A 23 -9.53 16.30 -5.17
N GLN A 24 -8.47 15.70 -5.73
CA GLN A 24 -8.25 14.25 -5.70
C GLN A 24 -7.87 13.70 -4.32
N GLN A 25 -7.21 14.50 -3.46
CA GLN A 25 -6.81 14.03 -2.14
C GLN A 25 -8.00 13.88 -1.19
N SER A 26 -9.10 14.59 -1.44
CA SER A 26 -10.34 14.51 -0.67
C SER A 26 -11.21 13.27 -0.99
N GLU A 27 -10.93 12.57 -2.10
CA GLU A 27 -11.73 11.41 -2.55
C GLU A 27 -11.05 10.06 -2.23
N ARG A 28 -9.77 10.07 -1.83
CA ARG A 28 -9.04 8.83 -1.50
C ARG A 28 -9.68 8.13 -0.31
N LYS A 29 -9.89 6.83 -0.46
CA LYS A 29 -10.47 5.98 0.59
C LYS A 29 -9.42 5.50 1.58
N TYR A 30 -8.19 5.29 1.12
CA TYR A 30 -7.09 4.77 1.91
C TYR A 30 -5.74 5.31 1.42
N GLU A 31 -4.72 5.10 2.22
CA GLU A 31 -3.31 5.31 1.88
C GLU A 31 -2.49 4.05 2.15
N PHE A 32 -1.32 3.95 1.53
CA PHE A 32 -0.28 3.03 1.94
C PHE A 32 0.40 3.54 3.21
N THR A 33 0.74 2.63 4.10
CA THR A 33 1.59 2.92 5.24
C THR A 33 3.04 2.50 4.94
N ASP A 34 3.95 2.80 5.87
CA ASP A 34 5.34 2.38 5.78
C ASP A 34 5.55 0.89 6.16
N ASP A 35 4.50 0.21 6.66
CA ASP A 35 4.52 -1.23 6.89
C ASP A 35 4.37 -1.98 5.57
N CYS A 36 5.44 -2.67 5.17
CA CYS A 36 5.47 -3.47 3.97
C CYS A 36 6.08 -4.86 4.21
N GLU A 37 5.57 -5.82 3.45
CA GLU A 37 6.07 -7.19 3.44
C GLU A 37 6.57 -7.51 2.03
N TYR A 38 7.62 -8.32 1.93
CA TYR A 38 8.13 -8.82 0.65
C TYR A 38 8.05 -10.35 0.66
N MET A 39 7.30 -10.91 -0.28
CA MET A 39 7.14 -12.36 -0.45
C MET A 39 6.97 -12.69 -1.93
N ASP A 40 7.63 -13.75 -2.38
CA ASP A 40 7.48 -14.30 -3.74
C ASP A 40 7.64 -13.25 -4.87
N GLY A 41 8.62 -12.34 -4.73
CA GLY A 41 8.88 -11.30 -5.74
C GLY A 41 7.96 -10.08 -5.68
N HIS A 42 7.01 -10.03 -4.73
CA HIS A 42 6.04 -8.96 -4.62
C HIS A 42 6.19 -8.17 -3.32
N PHE A 43 6.03 -6.85 -3.43
CA PHE A 43 5.91 -5.95 -2.28
C PHE A 43 4.44 -5.74 -1.94
N PHE A 44 4.12 -5.85 -0.65
CA PHE A 44 2.79 -5.71 -0.10
C PHE A 44 2.78 -4.55 0.87
N TYR A 45 1.95 -3.54 0.63
CA TYR A 45 1.86 -2.36 1.49
C TYR A 45 0.58 -2.43 2.32
N ARG A 46 0.72 -2.29 3.64
CA ARG A 46 -0.42 -2.22 4.55
C ARG A 46 -1.22 -0.96 4.24
N ILE A 47 -2.55 -1.09 4.18
CA ILE A 47 -3.43 0.05 3.91
C ILE A 47 -4.01 0.64 5.20
N ARG A 48 -4.21 1.97 5.20
CA ARG A 48 -4.90 2.69 6.27
C ARG A 48 -6.06 3.50 5.72
N ALA A 49 -7.22 3.40 6.35
CA ALA A 49 -8.42 4.13 5.94
C ALA A 49 -8.26 5.65 6.18
N LEU A 50 -8.61 6.46 5.18
CA LEU A 50 -8.55 7.92 5.25
C LEU A 50 -9.89 8.57 5.64
N ARG A 51 -10.98 7.80 5.58
CA ARG A 51 -12.35 8.23 5.88
C ARG A 51 -13.21 7.06 6.34
N ASP A 52 -14.37 7.37 6.91
CA ASP A 52 -15.38 6.37 7.28
C ASP A 52 -16.14 5.88 6.05
N PHE A 53 -16.39 4.56 5.96
CA PHE A 53 -17.23 3.93 4.94
C PHE A 53 -17.63 2.51 5.40
N GLY A 54 -18.89 2.12 5.14
CA GLY A 54 -19.41 0.84 5.65
C GLY A 54 -19.18 0.68 7.15
N ASP A 55 -18.48 -0.39 7.53
CA ASP A 55 -18.02 -0.74 8.87
C ASP A 55 -16.60 -0.23 9.21
N VAL A 56 -15.85 0.31 8.25
CA VAL A 56 -14.48 0.81 8.42
C VAL A 56 -14.49 2.28 8.87
N LYS A 57 -13.64 2.60 9.84
CA LYS A 57 -13.43 3.95 10.38
C LYS A 57 -12.11 4.55 9.91
N LYS A 58 -12.08 5.88 9.81
CA LYS A 58 -10.85 6.61 9.52
C LYS A 58 -9.75 6.21 10.52
N GLY A 59 -8.60 5.86 9.99
CA GLY A 59 -7.43 5.41 10.75
C GLY A 59 -7.33 3.89 10.89
N ASP A 60 -8.38 3.13 10.58
CA ASP A 60 -8.34 1.68 10.65
C ASP A 60 -7.30 1.11 9.68
N LEU A 61 -6.52 0.16 10.16
CA LEU A 61 -5.60 -0.62 9.34
C LEU A 61 -6.37 -1.76 8.67
N GLY A 62 -6.29 -1.82 7.34
CA GLY A 62 -6.72 -2.96 6.53
C GLY A 62 -5.54 -3.87 6.19
N GLY A 63 -5.72 -4.93 5.42
CA GLY A 63 -4.65 -5.83 4.98
C GLY A 63 -3.64 -5.20 4.02
N TYR A 64 -3.05 -6.01 3.14
CA TYR A 64 -1.99 -5.55 2.26
C TYR A 64 -2.39 -5.62 0.79
N ILE A 65 -1.94 -4.65 0.01
CA ILE A 65 -2.07 -4.68 -1.46
C ILE A 65 -0.75 -4.28 -2.12
N GLU A 66 -0.52 -4.74 -3.35
CA GLU A 66 0.72 -4.43 -4.09
C GLU A 66 0.68 -3.02 -4.71
N LYS A 67 -0.45 -2.64 -5.30
CA LYS A 67 -0.62 -1.36 -6.01
C LYS A 67 -2.03 -0.81 -5.90
N GLU A 68 -2.19 0.48 -6.21
CA GLU A 68 -3.45 1.21 -5.99
C GLU A 68 -4.61 0.62 -6.82
N GLU A 69 -4.33 -0.01 -7.95
CA GLU A 69 -5.35 -0.65 -8.78
C GLU A 69 -5.98 -1.91 -8.14
N ASN A 70 -5.34 -2.49 -7.13
CA ASN A 70 -5.82 -3.71 -6.50
C ASN A 70 -7.07 -3.49 -5.63
N LEU A 71 -7.27 -2.28 -5.11
CA LEU A 71 -8.42 -1.95 -4.26
C LEU A 71 -9.06 -0.64 -4.71
N SER A 72 -10.34 -0.69 -5.08
CA SER A 72 -11.03 0.53 -5.53
C SER A 72 -11.14 1.57 -4.41
N HIS A 73 -10.94 2.85 -4.72
CA HIS A 73 -11.32 3.95 -3.83
C HIS A 73 -12.85 4.22 -3.81
N GLY A 74 -13.61 3.62 -4.73
CA GLY A 74 -15.08 3.66 -4.75
C GLY A 74 -15.72 2.55 -3.91
N GLY A 75 -17.00 2.72 -3.59
CA GLY A 75 -17.80 1.74 -2.83
C GLY A 75 -17.26 1.48 -1.41
N ASN A 76 -17.72 0.37 -0.81
CA ASN A 76 -17.34 -0.05 0.54
C ASN A 76 -16.38 -1.26 0.55
N CYS A 77 -15.77 -1.61 -0.59
CA CYS A 77 -14.85 -2.73 -0.62
C CYS A 77 -13.65 -2.51 0.30
N TRP A 78 -13.18 -3.57 0.96
CA TRP A 78 -12.08 -3.46 1.91
C TRP A 78 -11.33 -4.79 2.08
N VAL A 79 -10.04 -4.65 2.36
CA VAL A 79 -9.15 -5.75 2.74
C VAL A 79 -8.90 -5.63 4.23
N TYR A 80 -9.29 -6.63 5.00
CA TYR A 80 -9.16 -6.73 6.45
C TYR A 80 -7.97 -7.62 6.83
N ASP A 81 -7.62 -7.60 8.12
CA ASP A 81 -6.68 -8.54 8.75
C ASP A 81 -5.36 -8.67 8.00
N LYS A 82 -4.90 -9.88 7.70
CA LYS A 82 -3.63 -10.16 7.00
C LYS A 82 -3.85 -10.52 5.53
N ALA A 83 -5.02 -10.23 4.98
CA ALA A 83 -5.31 -10.60 3.61
C ALA A 83 -4.48 -9.78 2.62
N ARG A 84 -4.15 -10.39 1.47
CA ARG A 84 -3.23 -9.84 0.48
C ARG A 84 -3.86 -9.84 -0.91
N VAL A 85 -3.75 -8.72 -1.62
CA VAL A 85 -4.23 -8.57 -3.01
C VAL A 85 -3.11 -8.04 -3.89
N PHE A 86 -2.74 -8.78 -4.93
CA PHE A 86 -1.58 -8.44 -5.76
C PHE A 86 -1.77 -8.85 -7.23
N GLN A 87 -0.78 -8.56 -8.07
CA GLN A 87 -0.80 -8.71 -9.52
C GLN A 87 -1.98 -7.96 -10.16
N ASN A 88 -2.74 -8.59 -11.05
CA ASN A 88 -3.86 -7.97 -11.77
C ASN A 88 -5.19 -8.10 -11.02
N ALA A 89 -5.17 -8.62 -9.78
CA ALA A 89 -6.38 -8.79 -9.00
C ALA A 89 -6.99 -7.43 -8.65
N ARG A 90 -8.33 -7.35 -8.65
CA ARG A 90 -9.05 -6.09 -8.36
C ARG A 90 -10.22 -6.35 -7.44
N VAL A 91 -10.32 -5.56 -6.37
CA VAL A 91 -11.41 -5.61 -5.39
C VAL A 91 -12.22 -4.32 -5.47
N PHE A 92 -13.51 -4.42 -5.78
CA PHE A 92 -14.38 -3.26 -5.97
C PHE A 92 -15.81 -3.48 -5.47
N GLY A 93 -16.64 -2.43 -5.54
CA GLY A 93 -18.03 -2.50 -5.06
C GLY A 93 -18.09 -2.57 -3.53
N ASN A 94 -18.67 -3.65 -2.99
CA ASN A 94 -18.82 -3.89 -1.55
C ASN A 94 -18.13 -5.19 -1.09
N ALA A 95 -17.21 -5.74 -1.88
CA ALA A 95 -16.51 -6.98 -1.54
C ALA A 95 -15.67 -6.83 -0.26
N LYS A 96 -15.69 -7.83 0.61
CA LYS A 96 -14.91 -7.84 1.85
C LYS A 96 -13.99 -9.05 1.85
N LEU A 97 -12.71 -8.79 2.07
CA LEU A 97 -11.68 -9.82 2.15
C LEU A 97 -11.08 -9.82 3.55
N SER A 98 -11.04 -10.94 4.23
CA SER A 98 -10.59 -11.05 5.64
C SER A 98 -9.74 -12.30 5.88
N GLY A 99 -9.19 -12.43 7.09
CA GLY A 99 -8.31 -13.55 7.47
C GLY A 99 -6.91 -13.46 6.85
N ASN A 100 -6.30 -14.61 6.54
CA ASN A 100 -5.01 -14.70 5.83
C ASN A 100 -5.18 -15.05 4.34
N SER A 101 -6.22 -14.52 3.69
CA SER A 101 -6.55 -14.83 2.29
C SER A 101 -5.56 -14.21 1.31
N TYR A 102 -5.32 -14.87 0.17
CA TYR A 102 -4.42 -14.39 -0.91
C TYR A 102 -5.19 -14.29 -2.23
N ILE A 103 -5.30 -13.09 -2.80
CA ILE A 103 -5.96 -12.85 -4.09
C ILE A 103 -4.93 -12.34 -5.11
N HIS A 104 -4.81 -13.02 -6.24
CA HIS A 104 -3.83 -12.69 -7.28
C HIS A 104 -4.33 -12.99 -8.70
N SER A 105 -3.43 -12.95 -9.69
CA SER A 105 -3.70 -13.19 -11.10
C SER A 105 -4.77 -12.23 -11.62
N ASN A 106 -5.75 -12.68 -12.41
CA ASN A 106 -6.78 -11.82 -13.03
C ASN A 106 -8.11 -11.81 -12.24
N ALA A 107 -8.08 -12.14 -10.95
CA ALA A 107 -9.28 -12.20 -10.12
C ALA A 107 -9.96 -10.82 -10.03
N SER A 108 -11.28 -10.78 -10.21
CA SER A 108 -12.08 -9.56 -10.08
C SER A 108 -13.19 -9.80 -9.07
N LEU A 109 -13.03 -9.25 -7.86
CA LEU A 109 -14.01 -9.40 -6.80
C LEU A 109 -15.01 -8.24 -6.83
N THR A 110 -16.29 -8.60 -6.85
CA THR A 110 -17.37 -7.64 -7.06
C THR A 110 -18.41 -7.71 -5.93
N ALA A 111 -19.41 -6.83 -5.99
CA ALA A 111 -20.38 -6.64 -4.92
C ALA A 111 -20.98 -7.97 -4.41
N ASN A 112 -20.87 -8.20 -3.09
CA ASN A 112 -21.41 -9.31 -2.30
C ASN A 112 -20.53 -10.56 -2.18
N GLU A 113 -19.26 -10.49 -2.57
CA GLU A 113 -18.29 -11.53 -2.25
C GLU A 113 -17.62 -11.22 -0.92
N ASP A 114 -17.98 -12.01 0.10
CA ASP A 114 -17.30 -12.06 1.38
C ASP A 114 -16.35 -13.27 1.35
N ILE A 115 -15.05 -13.00 1.36
CA ILE A 115 -14.01 -14.02 1.40
C ILE A 115 -13.35 -13.99 2.78
N CYS A 116 -13.41 -15.10 3.49
CA CYS A 116 -12.83 -15.31 4.82
C CYS A 116 -12.04 -16.62 4.86
N ASP A 117 -11.18 -16.78 5.86
CA ASP A 117 -10.46 -18.01 6.22
C ASP A 117 -9.62 -18.66 5.12
N ASP A 118 -8.34 -18.26 5.03
CA ASP A 118 -7.30 -18.83 4.15
C ASP A 118 -7.80 -19.15 2.73
N ALA A 119 -8.76 -18.35 2.26
CA ALA A 119 -9.50 -18.68 1.06
C ALA A 119 -8.64 -18.34 -0.15
N TYR A 120 -8.28 -19.40 -0.88
CA TYR A 120 -7.71 -19.30 -2.20
C TYR A 120 -8.87 -19.05 -3.18
N PRO A 121 -8.97 -17.86 -3.80
CA PRO A 121 -10.01 -17.59 -4.77
C PRO A 121 -9.81 -18.55 -5.94
N LYS A 122 -10.88 -19.24 -6.33
CA LYS A 122 -10.91 -20.19 -7.47
C LYS A 122 -10.64 -19.52 -8.84
N PHE A 123 -10.17 -18.28 -8.84
CA PHE A 123 -9.98 -17.42 -10.01
C PHE A 123 -8.51 -17.20 -10.36
N GLY A 124 -7.56 -17.83 -9.64
CA GLY A 124 -6.17 -18.00 -10.06
C GLY A 124 -6.00 -19.23 -10.95
N SER A 125 -5.05 -19.20 -11.88
CA SER A 125 -4.70 -20.36 -12.72
C SER A 125 -4.34 -21.57 -11.83
N GLU A 126 -4.69 -22.79 -12.26
CA GLU A 126 -4.23 -24.04 -11.61
C GLU A 126 -2.70 -24.12 -11.50
N ASP A 127 -1.95 -23.34 -12.29
CA ASP A 127 -0.49 -23.30 -12.29
C ASP A 127 0.12 -22.44 -11.16
N ASP A 128 -0.68 -21.62 -10.47
CA ASP A 128 -0.21 -20.81 -9.33
C ASP A 128 -0.27 -21.59 -7.99
N TYR A 129 -0.47 -22.91 -8.07
CA TYR A 129 -0.55 -23.86 -6.95
C TYR A 129 0.80 -24.10 -6.23
N TYR A 130 1.71 -23.13 -6.20
CA TYR A 130 2.85 -23.20 -5.28
C TYR A 130 2.41 -22.81 -3.87
N ARG A 131 1.84 -23.83 -3.22
CA ARG A 131 2.02 -24.17 -1.82
C ARG A 131 3.34 -23.60 -1.28
N HIS A 132 3.30 -22.39 -0.73
CA HIS A 132 4.27 -21.98 0.27
C HIS A 132 3.85 -22.67 1.58
N GLU A 133 4.10 -23.98 1.64
CA GLU A 133 4.42 -24.57 2.93
C GLU A 133 5.58 -23.76 3.51
N TYR A 134 5.42 -23.32 4.76
CA TYR A 134 6.52 -23.15 5.70
C TYR A 134 7.81 -22.55 5.14
N TYR A 135 7.98 -21.24 5.33
CA TYR A 135 9.26 -20.75 5.81
C TYR A 135 9.00 -19.88 7.03
N ASP A 136 8.78 -20.56 8.16
CA ASP A 136 9.45 -20.13 9.39
C ASP A 136 10.95 -20.32 9.13
N ASP A 137 11.59 -19.38 8.44
CA ASP A 137 13.02 -19.17 8.60
C ASP A 137 13.36 -17.73 8.22
N CYS A 138 13.16 -16.85 9.19
CA CYS A 138 13.85 -15.58 9.25
C CYS A 138 15.27 -15.87 9.77
N GLU A 139 16.10 -16.55 8.97
CA GLU A 139 17.55 -16.58 9.17
C GLU A 139 18.24 -15.85 8.02
N GLY A 140 19.05 -14.87 8.40
CA GLY A 140 19.66 -13.90 7.53
C GLY A 140 20.71 -14.50 6.62
N TYR A 141 20.71 -14.05 5.38
CA TYR A 141 21.92 -14.05 4.57
C TYR A 141 22.66 -12.74 4.83
N TYR A 142 23.66 -12.82 5.71
CA TYR A 142 24.83 -11.95 5.56
C TYR A 142 25.54 -12.40 4.28
N ASP A 143 25.73 -11.47 3.35
CA ASP A 143 26.63 -11.63 2.22
C ASP A 143 28.05 -11.81 2.78
N ASP A 144 28.56 -13.04 2.77
CA ASP A 144 29.94 -13.34 3.13
C ASP A 144 30.57 -14.26 2.07
N ASP A 145 30.52 -13.82 0.81
CA ASP A 145 31.46 -14.25 -0.22
C ASP A 145 32.37 -13.05 -0.56
N ASN A 146 33.19 -12.68 0.42
CA ASN A 146 34.37 -11.86 0.23
C ASN A 146 35.49 -12.74 -0.37
N ASP A 147 35.36 -13.08 -1.66
CA ASP A 147 36.36 -13.83 -2.40
C ASP A 147 37.15 -12.88 -3.32
N SER A 148 38.06 -12.10 -2.72
CA SER A 148 39.07 -11.34 -3.44
C SER A 148 40.48 -11.88 -3.13
N GLU A 149 40.81 -13.04 -3.67
CA GLU A 149 42.19 -13.51 -3.72
C GLU A 149 42.94 -12.81 -4.88
N TYR A 150 43.72 -11.79 -4.53
CA TYR A 150 44.85 -11.33 -5.34
C TYR A 150 46.03 -12.28 -5.09
N GLU A 151 46.22 -13.28 -5.94
CA GLU A 151 47.47 -14.05 -5.99
C GLU A 151 48.49 -13.33 -6.88
N SER A 152 49.60 -12.92 -6.26
CA SER A 152 50.76 -12.30 -6.88
C SER A 152 51.80 -13.36 -7.23
N ASP A 153 51.97 -13.68 -8.51
CA ASP A 153 53.09 -14.53 -8.95
C ASP A 153 54.38 -13.70 -9.01
N ALA A 154 55.24 -13.90 -8.00
CA ALA A 154 56.64 -13.51 -8.01
C ALA A 154 57.52 -14.77 -7.97
N ALA A 155 58.14 -15.10 -9.12
CA ALA A 155 59.40 -15.84 -9.22
C ALA A 155 60.06 -15.55 -10.57
#